data_AF-V9G8A0-F1
#
_entry.id   AF-V9G8A0-F1
#
_cell.length_a   1.000
_cell.length_b   1.000
_cell.length_c   1.000
_cell.angle_alpha   90.00
_cell.angle_beta   90.00
_cell.angle_gamma   90.00
#
_symmetry.space_group_name_H-M   'P 1'
#
loop_
_entity.id
_entity.type
_entity.pdbx_description
1 polymer ?
#
loop_
_entity_poly.entity_id
_entity_poly.type
_entity_poly.pdbx_seq_one_letter_code
_entity_poly.pdbx_strand_id
1 'polypeptide(L)'
;MLEITWSGLALEIQTTMWLSITGGDLSPRVNGSKLPMWRPVRVKAGSVLSFQMPITGCRAYLAISGGFQVDPVMDSYSTYIRAGIGGYEGRPLQKGDVLHTRPSNLPLNPNEDSRLDDGDYYAVPWSVSAEDYALHKEQRRVRVLRGRQFEDFDNQSQQHWLGQAYQVTPQSDRMGYRLSGSPLQLISAKEYISEPVSLGTVQVPADGQPIILMADRQTLGGYPKIAQVISVDIPRIAQIPPGGRLLFEEVTLSEAESLYCRRSREMRVMEYMIRLKLKEETGWLSSI
;
A
#
# COMPACT_ATOMS: atom_id res chain seq x y z
N MET A 1 -9.08 -0.62 -7.81
CA MET A 1 -7.80 -1.35 -7.89
C MET A 1 -7.90 -2.57 -6.99
N LEU A 2 -7.07 -3.59 -7.20
CA LEU A 2 -6.93 -4.71 -6.26
C LEU A 2 -5.65 -4.54 -5.45
N GLU A 3 -5.75 -4.73 -4.13
CA GLU A 3 -4.60 -4.94 -3.25
C GLU A 3 -4.29 -6.43 -3.18
N ILE A 4 -3.04 -6.78 -3.42
CA ILE A 4 -2.56 -8.16 -3.48
C ILE A 4 -1.52 -8.31 -2.39
N THR A 5 -1.74 -9.23 -1.46
CA THR A 5 -0.80 -9.49 -0.35
C THR A 5 -0.06 -10.80 -0.61
N TRP A 6 1.27 -10.73 -0.58
CA TRP A 6 2.18 -11.88 -0.66
C TRP A 6 2.22 -12.63 -2.00
N SER A 7 1.41 -13.66 -2.20
CA SER A 7 1.42 -14.51 -3.39
C SER A 7 0.10 -15.28 -3.55
N GLY A 8 -0.07 -15.95 -4.70
CA GLY A 8 -1.16 -16.92 -4.90
C GLY A 8 -2.37 -16.40 -5.69
N LEU A 9 -2.41 -15.11 -6.03
CA LEU A 9 -3.42 -14.59 -6.96
C LEU A 9 -3.07 -14.99 -8.40
N ALA A 10 -4.04 -15.57 -9.10
CA ALA A 10 -4.03 -15.76 -10.54
C ALA A 10 -5.37 -15.29 -11.12
N LEU A 11 -5.31 -14.55 -12.23
CA LEU A 11 -6.45 -13.96 -12.93
C LEU A 11 -6.35 -14.29 -14.41
N GLU A 12 -7.43 -14.85 -14.97
CA GLU A 12 -7.59 -14.96 -16.42
C GLU A 12 -8.18 -13.65 -16.96
N ILE A 13 -7.51 -13.08 -17.96
CA ILE A 13 -7.96 -11.85 -18.62
C ILE A 13 -8.91 -12.23 -19.75
N GLN A 14 -10.21 -11.99 -19.58
CA GLN A 14 -11.22 -12.38 -20.57
C GLN A 14 -11.30 -11.43 -21.78
N THR A 15 -10.93 -10.15 -21.57
CA THR A 15 -10.96 -9.12 -22.61
C THR A 15 -9.64 -8.37 -22.62
N THR A 16 -9.07 -8.16 -23.80
CA THR A 16 -7.82 -7.40 -23.96
C THR A 16 -7.96 -6.03 -23.30
N MET A 17 -7.04 -5.71 -22.39
CA MET A 17 -7.14 -4.50 -21.59
C MET A 17 -5.79 -3.93 -21.17
N TRP A 18 -5.80 -2.65 -20.83
CA TRP A 18 -4.68 -1.97 -20.17
C TRP A 18 -4.75 -2.18 -18.66
N LEU A 19 -3.61 -2.52 -18.07
CA LEU A 19 -3.41 -2.62 -16.63
C LEU A 19 -2.06 -2.03 -16.22
N SER A 20 -1.87 -1.85 -14.93
CA SER A 20 -0.56 -1.53 -14.34
C SER A 20 -0.45 -2.15 -12.95
N ILE A 21 0.79 -2.53 -12.61
CA ILE A 21 1.11 -3.12 -11.31
C ILE A 21 2.16 -2.25 -10.63
N THR A 22 1.90 -1.86 -9.38
CA THR A 22 2.81 -1.06 -8.54
C THR A 22 2.92 -1.67 -7.14
N GLY A 23 3.72 -1.06 -6.26
CA GLY A 23 4.00 -1.58 -4.93
C GLY A 23 5.22 -2.50 -4.90
N GLY A 24 5.20 -3.51 -4.02
CA GLY A 24 6.25 -4.52 -3.93
C GLY A 24 6.30 -5.41 -5.17
N ASP A 25 7.51 -5.83 -5.56
CA ASP A 25 7.69 -6.81 -6.64
C ASP A 25 7.27 -8.20 -6.14
N LEU A 26 6.01 -8.57 -6.42
CA LEU A 26 5.43 -9.87 -6.15
C LEU A 26 5.60 -10.84 -7.34
N SER A 27 6.66 -10.66 -8.12
CA SER A 27 7.00 -11.48 -9.29
C SER A 27 5.84 -11.67 -10.28
N PRO A 28 5.18 -10.58 -10.74
CA PRO A 28 4.03 -10.71 -11.64
C PRO A 28 4.44 -11.34 -12.98
N ARG A 29 3.60 -12.24 -13.49
CA ARG A 29 3.82 -12.96 -14.75
C ARG A 29 2.56 -13.05 -15.57
N VAL A 30 2.69 -12.97 -16.89
CA VAL A 30 1.62 -13.30 -17.85
C VAL A 30 2.05 -14.54 -18.61
N ASN A 31 1.24 -15.62 -18.54
CA ASN A 31 1.53 -16.92 -19.16
C ASN A 31 2.96 -17.44 -18.85
N GLY A 32 3.45 -17.16 -17.64
CA GLY A 32 4.80 -17.54 -17.18
C GLY A 32 5.90 -16.52 -17.50
N SER A 33 5.69 -15.60 -18.44
CA SER A 33 6.64 -14.53 -18.79
C SER A 33 6.59 -13.38 -17.78
N LYS A 34 7.75 -12.82 -17.39
CA LYS A 34 7.82 -11.73 -16.40
C LYS A 34 7.10 -10.49 -16.92
N LEU A 35 6.15 -9.96 -16.16
CA LEU A 35 5.43 -8.74 -16.50
C LEU A 35 6.17 -7.51 -15.91
N PRO A 36 6.50 -6.47 -16.70
CA PRO A 36 7.10 -5.26 -16.14
C PRO A 36 6.11 -4.48 -15.28
N MET A 37 6.61 -3.90 -14.18
CA MET A 37 5.85 -3.09 -13.23
C MET A 37 6.06 -1.58 -13.48
N TRP A 38 5.29 -0.76 -12.75
CA TRP A 38 5.41 0.70 -12.73
C TRP A 38 5.21 1.39 -14.09
N ARG A 39 4.45 0.74 -14.98
CA ARG A 39 4.08 1.24 -16.30
C ARG A 39 2.75 0.65 -16.77
N PRO A 40 2.04 1.32 -17.70
CA PRO A 40 0.95 0.72 -18.44
C PRO A 40 1.40 -0.50 -19.26
N VAL A 41 0.62 -1.57 -19.18
CA VAL A 41 0.79 -2.80 -19.96
C VAL A 41 -0.55 -3.23 -20.52
N ARG A 42 -0.61 -3.47 -21.83
CA ARG A 42 -1.77 -4.04 -22.52
C ARG A 42 -1.62 -5.55 -22.52
N VAL A 43 -2.60 -6.26 -21.97
CA VAL A 43 -2.58 -7.74 -21.87
C VAL A 43 -3.69 -8.31 -22.73
N LYS A 44 -3.38 -9.36 -23.49
CA LYS A 44 -4.28 -10.01 -24.43
C LYS A 44 -5.37 -10.82 -23.71
N ALA A 45 -6.56 -10.89 -24.32
CA ALA A 45 -7.60 -11.82 -23.89
C ALA A 45 -7.09 -13.28 -23.92
N GLY A 46 -7.51 -14.09 -22.95
CA GLY A 46 -7.08 -15.47 -22.73
C GLY A 46 -5.77 -15.62 -21.94
N SER A 47 -5.07 -14.51 -21.67
CA SER A 47 -3.82 -14.56 -20.91
C SER A 47 -4.07 -14.69 -19.40
N VAL A 48 -3.19 -15.42 -18.71
CA VAL A 48 -3.23 -15.60 -17.25
C VAL A 48 -2.18 -14.74 -16.58
N LEU A 49 -2.64 -13.73 -15.82
CA LEU A 49 -1.82 -12.93 -14.92
C LEU A 49 -1.68 -13.66 -13.58
N SER A 50 -0.46 -13.90 -13.11
CA SER A 50 -0.19 -14.56 -11.83
C SER A 50 0.86 -13.81 -11.00
N PHE A 51 0.75 -13.93 -9.67
CA PHE A 51 1.68 -13.37 -8.70
C PHE A 51 2.35 -14.51 -7.92
N GLN A 52 3.68 -14.50 -7.91
CA GLN A 52 4.50 -15.54 -7.31
C GLN A 52 5.13 -15.03 -6.00
N MET A 53 6.24 -15.62 -5.57
CA MET A 53 6.92 -15.18 -4.35
C MET A 53 7.40 -13.72 -4.43
N PRO A 54 7.22 -12.93 -3.36
CA PRO A 54 7.77 -11.58 -3.27
C PRO A 54 9.30 -11.55 -3.41
N ILE A 55 9.81 -10.64 -4.24
CA ILE A 55 11.21 -10.22 -4.30
C ILE A 55 11.41 -8.99 -3.39
N THR A 56 10.49 -8.04 -3.46
CA THR A 56 10.49 -6.84 -2.60
C THR A 56 9.09 -6.53 -2.08
N GLY A 57 9.00 -5.98 -0.88
CA GLY A 57 7.72 -5.64 -0.26
C GLY A 57 6.84 -6.86 0.05
N CYS A 58 5.59 -6.59 0.40
CA CYS A 58 4.58 -7.63 0.63
C CYS A 58 3.19 -7.30 0.07
N ARG A 59 3.02 -6.10 -0.53
CA ARG A 59 1.77 -5.69 -1.16
C ARG A 59 2.00 -5.12 -2.56
N ALA A 60 1.32 -5.68 -3.55
CA ALA A 60 1.22 -5.08 -4.89
C ALA A 60 -0.19 -4.53 -5.11
N TYR A 61 -0.30 -3.56 -6.02
CA TYR A 61 -1.57 -2.99 -6.42
C TYR A 61 -1.75 -3.18 -7.92
N LEU A 62 -2.86 -3.81 -8.31
CA LEU A 62 -3.28 -3.96 -9.70
C LEU A 62 -4.35 -2.92 -10.03
N ALA A 63 -4.00 -1.99 -10.91
CA ALA A 63 -4.95 -1.10 -11.55
C ALA A 63 -5.27 -1.62 -12.95
N ILE A 64 -6.54 -1.53 -13.32
CA ILE A 64 -7.02 -1.79 -14.67
C ILE A 64 -7.62 -0.50 -15.21
N SER A 65 -7.57 -0.32 -16.52
CA SER A 65 -8.26 0.80 -17.15
C SER A 65 -9.77 0.72 -16.92
N GLY A 66 -10.42 1.87 -16.72
CA GLY A 66 -11.83 1.97 -16.32
C GLY A 66 -12.11 1.61 -14.86
N GLY A 67 -11.31 0.72 -14.27
CA GLY A 67 -11.50 0.24 -12.90
C GLY A 67 -12.49 -0.92 -12.81
N PHE A 68 -12.64 -1.46 -11.61
CA PHE A 68 -13.54 -2.59 -11.35
C PHE A 68 -14.99 -2.10 -11.20
N GLN A 69 -15.92 -2.87 -11.75
CA GLN A 69 -17.35 -2.63 -11.59
C GLN A 69 -17.81 -3.30 -10.30
N VAL A 70 -17.81 -2.51 -9.24
CA VAL A 70 -18.36 -2.82 -7.91
C VAL A 70 -19.22 -1.65 -7.47
N ASP A 71 -20.23 -1.92 -6.66
CA ASP A 71 -21.11 -0.90 -6.10
C ASP A 71 -20.43 -0.19 -4.93
N PRO A 72 -20.55 1.16 -4.84
CA PRO A 72 -20.00 1.89 -3.72
C PRO A 72 -20.83 1.62 -2.45
N VAL A 73 -20.14 1.48 -1.32
CA VAL A 73 -20.75 1.46 0.01
C VAL A 73 -20.21 2.66 0.76
N MET A 74 -21.10 3.56 1.21
CA MET A 74 -20.73 4.84 1.84
C MET A 74 -19.70 5.63 1.01
N ASP A 75 -19.99 5.81 -0.29
CA ASP A 75 -19.14 6.50 -1.26
C ASP A 75 -17.72 5.93 -1.44
N SER A 76 -17.51 4.67 -1.04
CA SER A 76 -16.21 3.99 -1.12
C SER A 76 -16.32 2.62 -1.79
N TYR A 77 -15.24 2.22 -2.46
CA TYR A 77 -15.10 0.90 -3.09
C TYR A 77 -14.17 -0.05 -2.29
N SER A 78 -13.65 0.40 -1.16
CA SER A 78 -12.73 -0.39 -0.33
C SER A 78 -13.47 -1.52 0.38
N THR A 79 -12.85 -2.71 0.44
CA THR A 79 -13.35 -3.82 1.25
C THR A 79 -12.96 -3.62 2.71
N TYR A 80 -13.93 -3.64 3.62
CA TYR A 80 -13.70 -3.76 5.06
C TYR A 80 -14.11 -5.17 5.53
N ILE A 81 -13.12 -6.06 5.54
CA ILE A 81 -13.30 -7.51 5.73
C ILE A 81 -14.03 -7.84 7.05
N ARG A 82 -13.74 -7.10 8.13
CA ARG A 82 -14.29 -7.41 9.46
C ARG A 82 -15.79 -7.22 9.56
N ALA A 83 -16.33 -6.25 8.81
CA ALA A 83 -17.77 -6.00 8.78
C ALA A 83 -18.44 -6.61 7.55
N GLY A 84 -17.69 -7.21 6.63
CA GLY A 84 -18.26 -7.79 5.41
C GLY A 84 -18.84 -6.73 4.46
N ILE A 85 -18.23 -5.55 4.35
CA ILE A 85 -18.77 -4.44 3.54
C ILE A 85 -17.80 -3.95 2.47
N GLY A 86 -18.35 -3.46 1.36
CA GLY A 86 -17.60 -2.84 0.27
C GLY A 86 -16.80 -3.81 -0.59
N GLY A 87 -16.21 -3.30 -1.67
CA GLY A 87 -15.46 -4.11 -2.64
C GLY A 87 -16.30 -5.22 -3.28
N TYR A 88 -15.71 -6.40 -3.46
CA TYR A 88 -16.42 -7.56 -3.99
C TYR A 88 -17.04 -8.36 -2.85
N GLU A 89 -18.37 -8.25 -2.70
CA GLU A 89 -19.17 -8.97 -1.70
C GLU A 89 -18.68 -8.82 -0.24
N GLY A 90 -17.94 -7.75 0.09
CA GLY A 90 -17.44 -7.54 1.44
C GLY A 90 -16.31 -8.46 1.90
N ARG A 91 -15.74 -9.27 1.01
CA ARG A 91 -14.81 -10.35 1.35
C ARG A 91 -13.53 -10.36 0.50
N PRO A 92 -12.49 -11.10 0.92
CA PRO A 92 -11.39 -11.45 0.03
C PRO A 92 -11.88 -12.22 -1.19
N LEU A 93 -11.17 -12.04 -2.31
CA LEU A 93 -11.44 -12.79 -3.54
C LEU A 93 -11.18 -14.29 -3.34
N GLN A 94 -11.97 -15.09 -4.01
CA GLN A 94 -11.94 -16.55 -3.97
C GLN A 94 -11.82 -17.12 -5.38
N LYS A 95 -11.40 -18.39 -5.46
CA LYS A 95 -11.33 -19.11 -6.73
C LYS A 95 -12.73 -19.19 -7.35
N GLY A 96 -12.84 -18.76 -8.60
CA GLY A 96 -14.09 -18.76 -9.36
C GLY A 96 -14.82 -17.43 -9.36
N ASP A 97 -14.38 -16.45 -8.57
CA ASP A 97 -14.92 -15.09 -8.64
C ASP A 97 -14.66 -14.48 -10.03
N VAL A 98 -15.66 -13.77 -10.55
CA VAL A 98 -15.56 -13.02 -11.81
C VAL A 98 -15.69 -11.54 -11.50
N LEU A 99 -14.65 -10.78 -11.85
CA LEU A 99 -14.60 -9.34 -11.62
C LEU A 99 -14.88 -8.59 -12.93
N HIS A 100 -16.01 -7.92 -12.97
CA HIS A 100 -16.36 -7.06 -14.10
C HIS A 100 -15.58 -5.74 -14.06
N THR A 101 -15.36 -5.16 -15.23
CA THR A 101 -14.58 -3.93 -15.41
C THR A 101 -15.45 -2.86 -16.04
N ARG A 102 -15.25 -1.60 -15.66
CA ARG A 102 -15.91 -0.47 -16.31
C ARG A 102 -15.24 -0.20 -17.67
N PRO A 103 -15.94 0.48 -18.60
CA PRO A 103 -15.34 0.89 -19.86
C PRO A 103 -14.03 1.66 -19.68
N SER A 104 -13.06 1.35 -20.52
CA SER A 104 -11.75 2.02 -20.57
C SER A 104 -11.85 3.31 -21.38
N ASN A 105 -11.35 4.41 -20.83
CA ASN A 105 -11.10 5.64 -21.61
C ASN A 105 -9.76 5.60 -22.35
N LEU A 106 -8.92 4.58 -22.09
CA LEU A 106 -7.72 4.30 -22.86
C LEU A 106 -8.13 3.56 -24.14
N PRO A 107 -7.83 4.05 -25.36
CA PRO A 107 -8.11 3.34 -26.60
C PRO A 107 -7.56 1.92 -26.59
N LEU A 108 -8.41 1.04 -27.09
CA LEU A 108 -8.06 -0.27 -27.59
C LEU A 108 -7.97 -0.10 -29.11
N ASN A 109 -7.03 0.70 -29.61
CA ASN A 109 -6.97 0.95 -31.06
C ASN A 109 -6.68 -0.39 -31.77
N PRO A 110 -7.52 -0.84 -32.71
CA PRO A 110 -7.30 -2.10 -33.43
C PRO A 110 -5.98 -2.11 -34.20
N ASN A 111 -5.51 -0.94 -34.66
CA ASN A 111 -4.21 -0.83 -35.34
C ASN A 111 -3.00 -1.05 -34.41
N GLU A 112 -3.22 -1.08 -33.09
CA GLU A 112 -2.21 -1.48 -32.10
C GLU A 112 -2.30 -2.97 -31.72
N ASP A 113 -3.29 -3.73 -32.19
CA ASP A 113 -3.29 -5.20 -32.00
C ASP A 113 -2.10 -5.85 -32.68
N SER A 114 -1.55 -5.22 -33.73
CA SER A 114 -0.29 -5.66 -34.34
C SER A 114 0.90 -5.68 -33.38
N ARG A 115 0.84 -4.91 -32.28
CA ARG A 115 1.85 -4.93 -31.21
C ARG A 115 1.68 -6.10 -30.23
N LEU A 116 0.57 -6.84 -30.32
CA LEU A 116 0.28 -8.07 -29.57
C LEU A 116 0.37 -9.33 -30.46
N ASP A 117 0.72 -9.19 -31.74
CA ASP A 117 0.76 -10.32 -32.68
C ASP A 117 1.86 -11.34 -32.31
N ASP A 118 2.95 -10.89 -31.67
CA ASP A 118 4.10 -11.74 -31.29
C ASP A 118 4.18 -12.06 -29.77
N GLY A 119 3.17 -11.73 -28.95
CA GLY A 119 3.26 -11.98 -27.51
C GLY A 119 1.98 -11.80 -26.69
N ASP A 120 2.04 -12.19 -25.41
CA ASP A 120 0.88 -12.15 -24.50
C ASP A 120 0.53 -10.75 -23.99
N TYR A 121 1.46 -9.81 -24.12
CA TYR A 121 1.30 -8.42 -23.67
C TYR A 121 2.23 -7.44 -24.43
N TYR A 122 1.86 -6.15 -24.40
CA TYR A 122 2.67 -5.02 -24.84
C TYR A 122 2.85 -4.04 -23.67
N ALA A 123 4.07 -3.62 -23.39
CA ALA A 123 4.38 -2.64 -22.35
C ALA A 123 4.89 -1.34 -22.98
N VAL A 124 4.45 -0.20 -22.47
CA VAL A 124 4.99 1.10 -22.92
C VAL A 124 6.49 1.21 -22.57
N PRO A 125 7.29 1.95 -23.37
CA PRO A 125 8.75 1.97 -23.22
C PRO A 125 9.23 2.77 -22.01
N TRP A 126 8.35 3.58 -21.39
CA TRP A 126 8.64 4.37 -20.19
C TRP A 126 8.04 3.73 -18.92
N SER A 127 8.53 4.16 -17.76
CA SER A 127 7.95 3.81 -16.46
C SER A 127 8.12 4.94 -15.47
N VAL A 128 7.30 4.91 -14.42
CA VAL A 128 7.53 5.70 -13.20
C VAL A 128 8.68 5.06 -12.43
N SER A 129 9.61 5.87 -11.91
CA SER A 129 10.66 5.35 -11.03
C SER A 129 10.06 4.81 -9.74
N ALA A 130 10.42 3.57 -9.40
CA ALA A 130 10.02 2.92 -8.16
C ALA A 130 10.96 3.25 -6.99
N GLU A 131 12.09 3.92 -7.22
CA GLU A 131 13.18 4.10 -6.24
C GLU A 131 12.72 4.81 -4.96
N ASP A 132 11.86 5.83 -5.08
CA ASP A 132 11.31 6.57 -3.93
C ASP A 132 10.36 5.72 -3.06
N TYR A 133 9.94 4.57 -3.58
CA TYR A 133 9.02 3.60 -2.96
C TYR A 133 9.68 2.25 -2.69
N ALA A 134 10.91 2.03 -3.17
CA ALA A 134 11.65 0.80 -2.98
C ALA A 134 12.14 0.72 -1.53
N LEU A 135 11.86 -0.39 -0.85
CA LEU A 135 12.32 -0.65 0.51
C LEU A 135 13.83 -0.89 0.55
N HIS A 136 14.64 0.16 0.41
CA HIS A 136 16.07 0.07 0.66
C HIS A 136 16.34 -0.17 2.16
N LYS A 137 17.44 -0.85 2.49
CA LYS A 137 17.80 -1.18 3.89
C LYS A 137 17.85 0.07 4.80
N GLU A 138 18.28 1.21 4.26
CA GLU A 138 18.35 2.50 4.96
C GLU A 138 16.97 3.14 5.21
N GLN A 139 15.94 2.73 4.46
CA GLN A 139 14.57 3.27 4.54
C GLN A 139 13.69 2.56 5.59
N ARG A 140 14.28 1.77 6.49
CA ARG A 140 13.55 1.14 7.62
C ARG A 140 13.38 2.08 8.83
N ARG A 141 13.85 3.33 8.72
CA ARG A 141 13.56 4.39 9.68
C ARG A 141 12.18 4.99 9.38
N VAL A 142 11.29 4.90 10.36
CA VAL A 142 9.94 5.44 10.33
C VAL A 142 9.90 6.68 11.19
N ARG A 143 9.52 7.80 10.58
CA ARG A 143 9.44 9.07 11.28
C ARG A 143 8.13 9.18 12.05
N VAL A 144 8.22 9.65 13.28
CA VAL A 144 7.12 9.71 14.23
C VAL A 144 7.11 11.05 14.96
N LEU A 145 5.92 11.52 15.29
CA LEU A 145 5.71 12.54 16.32
C LEU A 145 5.57 11.85 17.67
N ARG A 146 5.94 12.53 18.76
CA ARG A 146 5.59 12.08 20.11
C ARG A 146 4.08 11.94 20.24
N GLY A 147 3.65 10.82 20.81
CA GLY A 147 2.25 10.57 21.12
C GLY A 147 1.82 11.37 22.35
N ARG A 148 0.50 11.48 22.55
CA ARG A 148 -0.08 12.27 23.65
C ARG A 148 0.37 11.78 25.02
N GLN A 149 0.63 10.49 25.16
CA GLN A 149 1.07 9.85 26.40
C GLN A 149 2.56 9.52 26.40
N PHE A 150 3.38 10.15 25.54
CA PHE A 150 4.81 9.86 25.48
C PHE A 150 5.49 10.04 26.85
N GLU A 151 5.14 11.11 27.57
CA GLU A 151 5.69 11.42 28.90
C GLU A 151 5.15 10.52 30.02
N ASP A 152 4.16 9.66 29.75
CA ASP A 152 3.72 8.64 30.71
C ASP A 152 4.63 7.40 30.71
N PHE A 153 5.47 7.22 29.67
CA PHE A 153 6.45 6.13 29.59
C PHE A 153 7.73 6.51 30.33
N ASP A 154 8.37 5.54 30.98
CA ASP A 154 9.63 5.81 31.68
C ASP A 154 10.76 6.18 30.70
N ASN A 155 11.81 6.83 31.23
CA ASN A 155 12.93 7.31 30.41
C ASN A 155 13.62 6.18 29.63
N GLN A 156 13.67 4.97 30.19
CA GLN A 156 14.28 3.82 29.54
C GLN A 156 13.47 3.39 28.32
N SER A 157 12.15 3.37 28.43
CA SER A 157 11.19 3.03 27.39
C SER A 157 11.20 4.07 26.27
N GLN A 158 11.25 5.35 26.61
CA GLN A 158 11.41 6.43 25.63
C GLN A 158 12.72 6.27 24.83
N GLN A 159 13.82 5.94 25.51
CA GLN A 159 15.11 5.67 24.85
C GLN A 159 15.08 4.40 24.00
N HIS A 160 14.47 3.31 24.49
CA HIS A 160 14.32 2.06 23.73
C HIS A 160 13.45 2.25 22.48
N TRP A 161 12.37 3.03 22.58
CA TRP A 161 11.48 3.33 21.46
C TRP A 161 12.22 3.97 20.29
N LEU A 162 13.08 4.96 20.55
CA LEU A 162 13.82 5.69 19.52
C LEU A 162 15.18 5.04 19.16
N GLY A 163 15.76 4.27 20.07
CA GLY A 163 17.12 3.74 19.94
C GLY A 163 17.22 2.29 19.45
N GLN A 164 16.13 1.52 19.47
CA GLN A 164 16.16 0.09 19.16
C GLN A 164 15.23 -0.29 18.00
N ALA A 165 15.57 -1.39 17.34
CA ALA A 165 14.76 -1.92 16.25
C ALA A 165 13.66 -2.84 16.78
N TYR A 166 12.46 -2.69 16.24
CA TYR A 166 11.31 -3.53 16.53
C TYR A 166 11.00 -4.43 15.34
N GLN A 167 10.71 -5.71 15.61
CA GLN A 167 10.39 -6.69 14.59
C GLN A 167 8.88 -6.75 14.34
N VAL A 168 8.47 -6.74 13.07
CA VAL A 168 7.07 -6.96 12.69
C VAL A 168 6.70 -8.42 12.94
N THR A 169 5.63 -8.64 13.69
CA THR A 169 5.19 -9.99 14.07
C THR A 169 4.22 -10.60 13.04
N PRO A 170 4.08 -11.95 12.99
CA PRO A 170 3.10 -12.63 12.13
C PRO A 170 1.63 -12.27 12.39
N GLN A 171 1.30 -11.75 13.57
CA GLN A 171 -0.06 -11.33 13.95
C GLN A 171 -0.46 -9.96 13.37
N SER A 172 0.38 -9.41 12.50
CA SER A 172 0.14 -8.12 11.86
C SER A 172 -0.79 -8.24 10.65
N ASP A 173 -1.76 -7.33 10.57
CA ASP A 173 -2.78 -7.33 9.52
C ASP A 173 -3.11 -5.89 9.09
N ARG A 174 -4.23 -5.72 8.36
CA ARG A 174 -4.71 -4.40 7.93
C ARG A 174 -5.26 -3.54 9.07
N MET A 175 -5.55 -4.10 10.25
CA MET A 175 -5.96 -3.37 11.44
C MET A 175 -4.74 -2.75 12.13
N GLY A 176 -3.66 -3.51 12.27
CA GLY A 176 -2.46 -3.00 12.92
C GLY A 176 -1.23 -3.87 12.73
N TYR A 177 -0.07 -3.22 12.64
CA TYR A 177 1.22 -3.87 12.73
C TYR A 177 1.62 -4.04 14.18
N ARG A 178 1.66 -5.29 14.63
CA ARG A 178 2.11 -5.67 15.97
C ARG A 178 3.61 -5.86 15.94
N LEU A 179 4.30 -5.19 16.84
CA LEU A 179 5.75 -5.15 16.90
C LEU A 179 6.26 -5.92 18.10
N SER A 180 7.42 -6.56 17.95
CA SER A 180 8.13 -7.26 19.01
C SER A 180 9.51 -6.63 19.20
N GLY A 181 9.82 -6.23 20.42
CA GLY A 181 11.10 -5.62 20.79
C GLY A 181 11.22 -5.47 22.30
N SER A 182 12.03 -4.49 22.72
CA SER A 182 12.11 -4.13 24.14
C SER A 182 10.75 -3.65 24.65
N PRO A 183 10.21 -4.27 25.71
CA PRO A 183 8.94 -3.85 26.28
C PRO A 183 9.00 -2.40 26.77
N LEU A 184 7.94 -1.65 26.50
CA LEU A 184 7.78 -0.26 26.92
C LEU A 184 6.88 -0.21 28.15
N GLN A 185 7.35 0.49 29.19
CA GLN A 185 6.70 0.57 30.49
C GLN A 185 6.25 1.99 30.80
N LEU A 186 5.10 2.09 31.45
CA LEU A 186 4.61 3.34 32.02
C LEU A 186 5.31 3.61 33.36
N ILE A 187 5.51 4.89 33.68
CA ILE A 187 6.04 5.33 34.98
C ILE A 187 5.14 4.84 36.13
N SER A 188 3.84 4.82 35.90
CA SER A 188 2.85 4.24 36.80
C SER A 188 1.72 3.57 36.02
N ALA A 189 1.19 2.48 36.55
CA ALA A 189 0.02 1.83 35.98
C ALA A 189 -1.16 2.80 36.00
N LYS A 190 -1.74 3.08 34.83
CA LYS A 190 -2.88 3.96 34.64
C LYS A 190 -3.90 3.30 33.73
N GLU A 191 -5.18 3.45 34.07
CA GLU A 191 -6.25 3.18 33.13
C GLU A 191 -6.49 4.42 32.27
N TYR A 192 -6.54 4.23 30.95
CA TYR A 192 -6.83 5.31 30.02
C TYR A 192 -8.26 5.17 29.52
N ILE A 193 -9.00 6.28 29.56
CA ILE A 193 -10.31 6.38 28.92
C ILE A 193 -10.10 6.20 27.41
N SER A 194 -11.01 5.45 26.77
CA SER A 194 -10.97 5.26 25.32
C SER A 194 -11.09 6.60 24.60
N GLU A 195 -10.13 6.92 23.74
CA GLU A 195 -10.10 8.15 22.97
C GLU A 195 -9.95 7.88 21.47
N PRO A 196 -10.27 8.85 20.59
CA PRO A 196 -10.10 8.71 19.15
C PRO A 196 -8.66 8.36 18.76
N VAL A 197 -8.54 7.48 17.78
CA VAL A 197 -7.25 7.08 17.19
C VAL A 197 -7.24 7.28 15.68
N SER A 198 -6.07 7.53 15.11
CA SER A 198 -5.88 7.81 13.69
C SER A 198 -4.92 6.82 13.04
N LEU A 199 -4.84 6.87 11.71
CA LEU A 199 -3.93 6.01 10.95
C LEU A 199 -2.51 6.33 11.39
N GLY A 200 -1.72 5.33 11.75
CA GLY A 200 -0.36 5.52 12.24
C GLY A 200 -0.23 5.78 13.73
N THR A 201 -1.33 5.87 14.48
CA THR A 201 -1.25 5.91 15.96
C THR A 201 -0.53 4.67 16.46
N VAL A 202 0.46 4.84 17.33
CA VAL A 202 1.21 3.74 17.95
C VAL A 202 0.71 3.54 19.38
N GLN A 203 -0.02 2.46 19.60
CA GLN A 203 -0.53 2.07 20.90
C GLN A 203 0.42 1.10 21.59
N VAL A 204 0.49 1.16 22.92
CA VAL A 204 1.27 0.20 23.73
C VAL A 204 0.32 -0.48 24.74
N PRO A 205 -0.02 -1.77 24.54
CA PRO A 205 -0.79 -2.55 25.50
C PRO A 205 0.02 -2.88 26.76
N ALA A 206 -0.60 -3.59 27.71
CA ALA A 206 0.01 -3.95 28.99
C ALA A 206 1.24 -4.88 28.87
N ASP A 207 1.40 -5.58 27.75
CA ASP A 207 2.59 -6.40 27.45
C ASP A 207 3.80 -5.56 27.00
N GLY A 208 3.63 -4.25 26.83
CA GLY A 208 4.66 -3.30 26.42
C GLY A 208 5.02 -3.39 24.93
N GLN A 209 4.30 -4.17 24.13
CA GLN A 209 4.62 -4.41 22.73
C GLN A 209 3.85 -3.46 21.79
N PRO A 210 4.52 -2.58 21.03
CA PRO A 210 3.83 -1.54 20.27
C PRO A 210 2.95 -2.09 19.13
N ILE A 211 1.83 -1.41 18.86
CA ILE A 211 0.93 -1.68 17.75
C ILE A 211 0.75 -0.40 16.93
N ILE A 212 1.20 -0.40 15.68
CA ILE A 212 0.94 0.69 14.73
C ILE A 212 -0.43 0.46 14.09
N LEU A 213 -1.38 1.35 14.31
CA LEU A 213 -2.72 1.23 13.75
C LEU A 213 -2.75 1.54 12.25
N MET A 214 -3.40 0.68 11.46
CA MET A 214 -3.39 0.70 10.00
C MET A 214 -4.79 1.06 9.43
N ALA A 215 -5.05 0.72 8.16
CA ALA A 215 -6.22 1.18 7.41
C ALA A 215 -7.55 0.72 8.05
N ASP A 216 -7.59 -0.51 8.56
CA ASP A 216 -8.80 -1.17 9.07
C ASP A 216 -8.89 -1.09 10.61
N ARG A 217 -8.13 -0.17 11.22
CA ARG A 217 -8.08 0.05 12.67
C ARG A 217 -9.45 0.40 13.27
N GLN A 218 -9.58 0.15 14.56
CA GLN A 218 -10.65 0.70 15.41
C GLN A 218 -10.63 2.24 15.45
N THR A 219 -11.79 2.84 15.73
CA THR A 219 -11.95 4.31 15.81
C THR A 219 -11.59 4.88 17.20
N LEU A 220 -11.76 4.07 18.24
CA LEU A 220 -11.45 4.41 19.63
C LEU A 220 -10.47 3.40 20.22
N GLY A 221 -9.60 3.83 21.13
CA GLY A 221 -8.74 2.92 21.87
C GLY A 221 -8.29 3.43 23.22
N GLY A 222 -8.27 2.53 24.20
CA GLY A 222 -7.90 2.78 25.60
C GLY A 222 -6.45 2.43 25.95
N TYR A 223 -5.58 2.15 24.98
CA TYR A 223 -4.15 1.98 25.25
C TYR A 223 -3.42 3.34 25.19
N PRO A 224 -2.35 3.54 25.98
CA PRO A 224 -1.48 4.71 25.87
C PRO A 224 -0.85 4.79 24.48
N LYS A 225 -0.71 6.01 23.95
CA LYS A 225 -0.14 6.27 22.64
C LYS A 225 1.25 6.86 22.82
N ILE A 226 2.28 6.08 22.50
CA ILE A 226 3.66 6.55 22.58
C ILE A 226 4.03 7.43 21.39
N ALA A 227 3.45 7.20 20.21
CA ALA A 227 3.85 7.89 19.00
C ALA A 227 2.72 8.01 17.98
N GLN A 228 2.93 8.88 17.01
CA GLN A 228 2.10 9.01 15.82
C GLN A 228 3.01 8.97 14.58
N VAL A 229 2.87 7.92 13.77
CA VAL A 229 3.58 7.83 12.49
C VAL A 229 3.10 8.92 11.54
N ILE A 230 4.05 9.58 10.86
CA ILE A 230 3.71 10.59 9.86
C ILE A 230 3.13 9.95 8.59
N SER A 231 2.15 10.61 7.97
CA SER A 231 1.37 10.03 6.87
C SER A 231 2.22 9.54 5.68
N VAL A 232 3.34 10.22 5.39
CA VAL A 232 4.21 9.87 4.25
C VAL A 232 4.99 8.56 4.44
N ASP A 233 5.10 8.06 5.67
CA ASP A 233 5.83 6.82 5.98
C ASP A 233 4.91 5.60 6.10
N ILE A 234 3.58 5.79 6.21
CA ILE A 234 2.60 4.70 6.28
C ILE A 234 2.70 3.72 5.09
N PRO A 235 2.81 4.17 3.82
CA PRO A 235 2.93 3.25 2.69
C PRO A 235 4.19 2.39 2.75
N ARG A 236 5.27 2.89 3.35
CA ARG A 236 6.52 2.14 3.53
C ARG A 236 6.34 1.03 4.55
N ILE A 237 5.68 1.33 5.68
CA ILE A 237 5.36 0.34 6.71
C ILE A 237 4.49 -0.78 6.13
N ALA A 238 3.50 -0.44 5.30
CA ALA A 238 2.63 -1.39 4.60
C ALA A 238 3.38 -2.35 3.65
N GLN A 239 4.65 -2.12 3.35
CA GLN A 239 5.46 -3.03 2.55
C GLN A 239 6.33 -3.98 3.40
N ILE A 240 6.39 -3.78 4.71
CA ILE A 240 7.27 -4.59 5.58
C ILE A 240 6.54 -5.88 5.97
N PRO A 241 7.10 -7.06 5.63
CA PRO A 241 6.50 -8.33 5.99
C PRO A 241 6.80 -8.69 7.46
N PRO A 242 6.07 -9.68 8.03
CA PRO A 242 6.49 -10.35 9.24
C PRO A 242 7.97 -10.77 9.18
N GLY A 243 8.67 -10.57 10.29
CA GLY A 243 10.11 -10.76 10.39
C GLY A 243 10.93 -9.53 10.00
N GLY A 244 10.36 -8.56 9.28
CA GLY A 244 10.97 -7.27 8.98
C GLY A 244 11.23 -6.45 10.24
N ARG A 245 12.17 -5.50 10.16
CA ARG A 245 12.56 -4.64 11.31
C ARG A 245 12.32 -3.17 11.00
N LEU A 246 11.88 -2.45 12.02
CA LEU A 246 11.58 -1.02 12.00
C LEU A 246 12.46 -0.30 13.03
N LEU A 247 12.99 0.86 12.65
CA LEU A 247 13.56 1.82 13.59
C LEU A 247 12.71 3.07 13.56
N PHE A 248 12.67 3.81 14.67
CA PHE A 248 11.89 5.04 14.77
C PHE A 248 12.78 6.25 14.87
N GLU A 249 12.32 7.35 14.30
CA GLU A 249 12.99 8.64 14.33
C GLU A 249 11.97 9.71 14.71
N GLU A 250 12.25 10.46 15.78
CA GLU A 250 11.41 11.58 16.16
C GLU A 250 11.58 12.74 15.17
N VAL A 251 10.47 13.33 14.73
CA VAL A 251 10.44 14.55 13.92
C VAL A 251 9.48 15.56 14.54
N THR A 252 9.62 16.82 14.14
CA THR A 252 8.70 17.89 14.50
C THR A 252 7.45 17.87 13.61
N LEU A 253 6.39 18.53 14.07
CA LEU A 253 5.17 18.71 13.27
C LEU A 253 5.46 19.47 11.96
N SER A 254 6.28 20.52 12.02
CA SER A 254 6.67 21.32 10.85
C SER A 254 7.41 20.49 9.79
N GLU A 255 8.32 19.60 10.21
CA GLU A 255 8.99 18.68 9.30
C GLU A 255 7.99 17.68 8.68
N ALA A 256 7.08 17.13 9.48
CA ALA A 256 6.04 16.21 8.99
C ALA A 256 5.13 16.87 7.95
N GLU A 257 4.70 18.11 8.18
CA GLU A 257 3.88 18.91 7.25
C GLU A 257 4.64 19.24 5.96
N SER A 258 5.91 19.64 6.08
CA SER A 258 6.78 19.90 4.92
C SER A 258 6.94 18.67 4.04
N LEU A 259 7.18 17.51 4.65
CA LEU A 259 7.27 16.22 3.95
C LEU A 259 5.95 15.83 3.27
N TYR A 260 4.81 16.07 3.94
CA TYR A 260 3.49 15.83 3.37
C TYR A 260 3.23 16.71 2.15
N CYS A 261 3.49 18.02 2.26
CA CYS A 261 3.36 18.97 1.16
C CYS A 261 4.25 18.59 -0.02
N ARG A 262 5.51 18.21 0.25
CA ARG A 262 6.45 17.74 -0.77
C ARG A 262 5.91 16.50 -1.49
N ARG A 263 5.48 15.48 -0.75
CA ARG A 263 4.93 14.25 -1.34
C ARG A 263 3.69 14.53 -2.19
N SER A 264 2.80 15.42 -1.73
CA SER A 264 1.61 15.80 -2.50
C SER A 264 1.98 16.49 -3.82
N ARG A 265 2.99 17.37 -3.81
CA ARG A 265 3.52 17.99 -5.04
C ARG A 265 4.15 16.96 -5.97
N GLU A 266 4.97 16.06 -5.46
CA GLU A 266 5.59 14.98 -6.24
C GLU A 266 4.54 14.08 -6.91
N MET A 267 3.46 13.72 -6.19
CA MET A 267 2.35 12.96 -6.75
C MET A 267 1.64 13.70 -7.89
N ARG A 268 1.39 15.01 -7.74
CA ARG A 268 0.77 15.83 -8.80
C ARG A 268 1.67 15.96 -10.03
N VAL A 269 2.97 16.16 -9.82
CA VAL A 269 3.95 16.20 -10.92
C VAL A 269 3.98 14.85 -11.64
N MET A 270 4.03 13.75 -10.88
CA MET A 270 4.00 12.40 -11.44
C MET A 270 2.75 12.14 -12.27
N GLU A 271 1.57 12.53 -11.77
CA GLU A 271 0.31 12.44 -12.52
C GLU A 271 0.39 13.22 -13.84
N TYR A 272 0.89 14.47 -13.80
CA TYR A 272 1.04 15.30 -14.99
C TYR A 272 2.01 14.70 -16.01
N MET A 273 3.16 14.19 -15.55
CA MET A 273 4.16 13.54 -16.41
C MET A 273 3.61 12.26 -17.06
N ILE A 274 2.86 11.44 -16.31
CA ILE A 274 2.17 10.26 -16.87
C ILE A 274 1.19 10.69 -17.95
N ARG A 275 0.38 11.73 -17.70
CA ARG A 275 -0.55 12.26 -18.70
C ARG A 275 0.17 12.74 -19.96
N LEU A 276 1.29 13.46 -19.83
CA LEU A 276 2.10 13.89 -20.99
C LEU A 276 2.66 12.71 -21.77
N LYS A 277 3.25 11.72 -21.09
CA LYS A 277 3.78 10.51 -21.74
C LYS A 277 2.69 9.69 -22.43
N LEU A 278 1.50 9.62 -21.84
CA LEU A 278 0.32 9.05 -22.47
C LEU A 278 -0.24 9.89 -23.64
N LYS A 279 0.19 11.14 -23.85
CA LYS A 279 -0.13 11.88 -25.09
C LYS A 279 0.88 11.59 -26.18
N GLU A 280 2.17 11.57 -25.83
CA GLU A 280 3.30 11.39 -26.76
C GLU A 280 3.26 10.03 -27.46
N GLU A 281 3.06 8.94 -26.70
CA GLU A 281 3.14 7.57 -27.23
C GLU A 281 1.98 7.18 -28.14
N THR A 282 0.90 7.94 -28.09
CA THR A 282 -0.38 7.42 -28.57
C THR A 282 -1.25 8.48 -29.29
N GLY A 283 -0.85 9.76 -29.29
CA GLY A 283 -1.53 10.84 -30.01
C GLY A 283 -2.84 11.33 -29.36
N TRP A 284 -3.04 11.14 -28.06
CA TRP A 284 -4.37 11.17 -27.42
C TRP A 284 -5.04 12.54 -27.18
N LEU A 285 -4.33 13.66 -27.26
CA LEU A 285 -4.92 14.96 -26.94
C LEU A 285 -4.56 16.02 -27.98
N SER A 286 -5.25 15.97 -29.11
CA SER A 286 -5.38 17.08 -30.06
C SER A 286 -6.57 18.00 -29.77
N SER A 287 -7.32 17.78 -28.67
CA SER A 287 -8.45 18.65 -28.29
C SER A 287 -8.73 18.65 -26.79
N ILE A 288 -8.02 19.51 -26.05
CA ILE A 288 -8.56 20.26 -24.90
C ILE A 288 -8.11 21.71 -25.10
#